data_AF-A0A7W0PAA7-F1
#
_entry.id   AF-A0A7W0PAA7-F1
#
_cell.length_a   1.000
_cell.length_b   1.000
_cell.length_c   1.000
_cell.angle_alpha   90.00
_cell.angle_beta   90.00
_cell.angle_gamma   90.00
#
_symmetry.space_group_name_H-M   'P 1'
#
loop_
_entity.id
_entity.type
_entity.pdbx_description
1 polymer ?
#
loop_
_entity_poly.entity_id
_entity_poly.type
_entity_poly.pdbx_seq_one_letter_code
_entity_poly.pdbx_strand_id
1 'polypeptide(L)'
;MSDPDPLELDPRPPLEVGIHGVARPRRWDAVVVVANAAAPGSRILFTVLADGSLITDDDLPAGTLELFAAALQRDLKPPYRAEAARQDETRWAVAAQAIEVVELSEEVPGGVVEMTVRDGARAVVVDGLPSLGSVRELERLVGRRFDSYVLRAERIEGRAWEVRVTPL
;
A
#
# COMPACT_ATOMS: atom_id res chain seq x y z
N MET A 1 45.68 -51.78 -18.46
CA MET A 1 46.16 -51.72 -17.07
C MET A 1 45.62 -50.43 -16.49
N SER A 2 44.74 -50.56 -15.50
CA SER A 2 44.16 -49.57 -14.56
C SER A 2 43.34 -48.36 -15.03
N ASP A 3 42.21 -48.23 -14.35
CA ASP A 3 41.38 -47.06 -14.00
C ASP A 3 41.19 -47.15 -12.45
N PRO A 4 40.82 -46.12 -11.63
CA PRO A 4 40.45 -44.72 -11.91
C PRO A 4 41.09 -43.61 -11.02
N ASP A 5 40.62 -42.39 -11.29
CA ASP A 5 40.89 -41.02 -10.82
C ASP A 5 40.84 -40.71 -9.30
N PRO A 6 41.50 -39.62 -8.83
CA PRO A 6 40.82 -38.68 -7.93
C PRO A 6 41.13 -37.18 -8.20
N LEU A 7 40.05 -36.42 -8.47
CA LEU A 7 39.77 -35.02 -8.11
C LEU A 7 40.95 -34.09 -7.74
N GLU A 8 41.21 -33.05 -8.56
CA GLU A 8 41.95 -31.86 -8.08
C GLU A 8 41.39 -30.53 -8.64
N LEU A 9 40.46 -29.98 -7.87
CA LEU A 9 40.19 -28.57 -7.50
C LEU A 9 40.30 -27.44 -8.57
N ASP A 10 39.11 -26.89 -8.89
CA ASP A 10 38.87 -25.62 -9.57
C ASP A 10 39.50 -24.43 -8.79
N PRO A 11 40.40 -23.62 -9.39
CA PRO A 11 41.00 -22.46 -8.71
C PRO A 11 40.20 -21.15 -8.87
N ARG A 12 38.94 -21.18 -9.30
CA ARG A 12 38.15 -19.94 -9.39
C ARG A 12 37.81 -19.41 -7.99
N PRO A 13 38.17 -18.15 -7.66
CA PRO A 13 37.78 -17.54 -6.39
C PRO A 13 36.26 -17.43 -6.30
N PRO A 14 35.66 -17.54 -5.10
CA PRO A 14 34.23 -17.34 -4.95
C PRO A 14 33.89 -15.91 -5.36
N LEU A 15 33.06 -15.77 -6.40
CA LEU A 15 32.33 -14.53 -6.64
C LEU A 15 31.42 -14.32 -5.43
N GLU A 16 31.88 -13.49 -4.49
CA GLU A 16 30.98 -12.78 -3.59
C GLU A 16 29.93 -12.11 -4.48
N VAL A 17 28.71 -12.64 -4.39
CA VAL A 17 27.54 -12.03 -5.02
C VAL A 17 27.26 -10.78 -4.20
N GLY A 18 27.94 -9.68 -4.55
CA GLY A 18 27.68 -8.38 -4.00
C GLY A 18 26.22 -8.06 -4.26
N ILE A 19 25.39 -8.12 -3.22
CA ILE A 19 24.08 -7.49 -3.22
C ILE A 19 24.36 -5.99 -3.30
N HIS A 20 24.54 -5.48 -4.50
CA HIS A 20 24.53 -4.06 -4.80
C HIS A 20 23.15 -3.72 -5.35
N GLY A 21 22.12 -4.07 -4.58
CA GLY A 21 20.85 -3.40 -4.68
C GLY A 21 20.96 -2.15 -3.83
N VAL A 22 21.09 -0.97 -4.46
CA VAL A 22 20.67 0.28 -3.82
C VAL A 22 19.30 -0.02 -3.21
N ALA A 23 19.15 0.14 -1.90
CA ALA A 23 17.89 -0.08 -1.21
C ALA A 23 16.88 0.92 -1.77
N ARG A 24 16.18 0.51 -2.84
CA ARG A 24 14.99 1.21 -3.32
C ARG A 24 14.04 1.20 -2.13
N PRO A 25 13.47 2.33 -1.73
CA PRO A 25 12.38 2.32 -0.76
C PRO A 25 11.39 1.28 -1.25
N ARG A 26 11.16 0.23 -0.45
CA ARG A 26 10.20 -0.80 -0.83
C ARG A 26 8.85 -0.10 -0.84
N ARG A 27 8.33 0.15 -2.05
CA ARG A 27 6.96 0.67 -2.21
C ARG A 27 5.95 -0.24 -1.52
N TRP A 28 6.27 -1.52 -1.43
CA TRP A 28 5.43 -2.57 -0.91
C TRP A 28 6.00 -3.12 0.40
N ASP A 29 5.15 -3.24 1.40
CA ASP A 29 5.47 -3.83 2.69
C ASP A 29 5.37 -5.36 2.64
N ALA A 30 4.52 -5.90 1.77
CA ALA A 30 4.40 -7.32 1.49
C ALA A 30 4.16 -7.59 -0.01
N VAL A 31 4.69 -8.72 -0.50
CA VAL A 31 4.45 -9.20 -1.87
C VAL A 31 4.32 -10.72 -1.83
N VAL A 32 3.22 -11.25 -2.38
CA VAL A 32 2.93 -12.68 -2.45
C VAL A 32 2.49 -13.07 -3.86
N VAL A 33 2.56 -14.36 -4.18
CA VAL A 33 2.02 -14.91 -5.44
C VAL A 33 0.86 -15.83 -5.11
N VAL A 34 -0.26 -15.61 -5.81
CA VAL A 34 -1.49 -16.40 -5.68
C VAL A 34 -1.76 -17.10 -7.00
N ALA A 35 -1.99 -18.41 -6.93
CA ALA A 35 -2.34 -19.23 -8.09
C ALA A 35 -3.85 -19.51 -8.13
N ASN A 36 -4.37 -19.75 -9.33
CA ASN A 36 -5.74 -20.16 -9.61
C ASN A 36 -6.83 -19.18 -9.14
N ALA A 37 -6.51 -17.89 -9.03
CA ALA A 37 -7.51 -16.86 -8.80
C ALA A 37 -8.28 -16.58 -10.09
N ALA A 38 -9.55 -16.96 -10.11
CA ALA A 38 -10.47 -16.69 -11.22
C ALA A 38 -10.96 -15.24 -11.15
N ALA A 39 -10.10 -14.29 -11.52
CA ALA A 39 -10.41 -12.87 -11.50
C ALA A 39 -10.35 -12.27 -12.92
N PRO A 40 -11.28 -11.37 -13.29
CA PRO A 40 -11.27 -10.69 -14.58
C PRO A 40 -10.11 -9.70 -14.68
N GLY A 41 -9.75 -9.34 -15.92
CA GLY A 41 -8.74 -8.33 -16.19
C GLY A 41 -7.29 -8.78 -15.94
N SER A 42 -6.41 -7.79 -15.81
CA SER A 42 -4.97 -7.98 -15.56
C SER A 42 -4.48 -7.27 -14.30
N ARG A 43 -5.34 -6.45 -13.67
CA ARG A 43 -5.02 -5.65 -12.50
C ARG A 43 -6.27 -5.43 -11.68
N ILE A 44 -6.14 -5.55 -10.36
CA ILE A 44 -7.20 -5.31 -9.38
C ILE A 44 -6.60 -4.48 -8.25
N LEU A 45 -7.28 -3.42 -7.84
CA LEU A 45 -6.92 -2.60 -6.69
C LEU A 45 -7.95 -2.78 -5.60
N PHE A 46 -7.50 -3.05 -4.38
CA PHE A 46 -8.41 -3.21 -3.27
C PHE A 46 -7.78 -2.71 -1.96
N THR A 47 -8.64 -2.41 -0.99
CA THR A 47 -8.23 -1.98 0.35
C THR A 47 -8.81 -2.94 1.37
N VAL A 48 -8.01 -3.25 2.40
CA VAL A 48 -8.44 -4.05 3.54
C VAL A 48 -8.43 -3.16 4.76
N LEU A 49 -9.59 -2.96 5.39
CA LEU A 49 -9.75 -2.15 6.59
C LEU A 49 -9.40 -2.93 7.86
N ALA A 50 -9.24 -2.21 8.98
CA ALA A 50 -8.84 -2.79 10.25
C ALA A 50 -9.85 -3.83 10.81
N ASP A 51 -11.12 -3.71 10.44
CA ASP A 51 -12.19 -4.66 10.77
C ASP A 51 -12.24 -5.88 9.83
N GLY A 52 -11.37 -5.92 8.81
CA GLY A 52 -11.32 -6.97 7.80
C GLY A 52 -12.20 -6.71 6.57
N SER A 53 -12.91 -5.58 6.51
CA SER A 53 -13.71 -5.20 5.34
C SER A 53 -12.82 -5.06 4.09
N LEU A 54 -13.29 -5.60 2.96
CA LEU A 54 -12.61 -5.61 1.67
C LEU A 54 -13.33 -4.66 0.72
N ILE A 55 -12.63 -3.63 0.23
CA ILE A 55 -13.18 -2.56 -0.59
C ILE A 55 -12.49 -2.57 -1.96
N THR A 56 -13.28 -2.56 -3.03
CA THR A 56 -12.85 -2.49 -4.43
C THR A 56 -13.92 -1.78 -5.25
N ASP A 57 -13.51 -1.08 -6.32
CA ASP A 57 -14.44 -0.52 -7.30
C ASP A 57 -14.81 -1.55 -8.39
N ASP A 58 -14.00 -2.60 -8.53
CA ASP A 58 -14.20 -3.65 -9.54
C ASP A 58 -15.28 -4.65 -9.12
N ASP A 59 -16.17 -5.01 -10.05
CA ASP A 59 -17.11 -6.14 -9.89
C ASP A 59 -16.36 -7.46 -10.10
N LEU A 60 -16.13 -8.19 -9.01
CA LEU A 60 -15.30 -9.39 -8.97
C LEU A 60 -16.11 -10.62 -8.53
N PRO A 61 -15.73 -11.83 -8.98
CA PRO A 61 -16.31 -13.05 -8.44
C PRO A 61 -16.11 -13.14 -6.93
N ALA A 62 -17.15 -13.57 -6.21
CA ALA A 62 -17.11 -13.74 -4.76
C ALA A 62 -15.94 -14.64 -4.32
N GLY A 63 -15.26 -14.27 -3.24
CA GLY A 63 -14.09 -15.01 -2.73
C GLY A 63 -12.75 -14.58 -3.34
N THR A 64 -12.74 -13.76 -4.41
CA THR A 64 -11.51 -13.34 -5.08
C THR A 64 -10.63 -12.48 -4.16
N LEU A 65 -11.22 -11.47 -3.52
CA LEU A 65 -10.47 -10.58 -2.64
C LEU A 65 -10.06 -11.30 -1.35
N GLU A 66 -10.90 -12.17 -0.82
CA GLU A 66 -10.63 -12.99 0.36
C GLU A 66 -9.41 -13.88 0.13
N LEU A 67 -9.28 -14.46 -1.08
CA LEU A 67 -8.12 -15.25 -1.47
C LEU A 67 -6.84 -14.41 -1.45
N PHE A 68 -6.87 -13.20 -2.03
CA PHE A 68 -5.71 -12.30 -2.03
C PHE A 68 -5.37 -11.78 -0.62
N ALA A 69 -6.37 -11.41 0.18
CA ALA A 69 -6.17 -10.95 1.55
C ALA A 69 -5.63 -12.07 2.45
N ALA A 70 -6.14 -13.30 2.32
CA ALA A 70 -5.67 -14.45 3.06
C ALA A 70 -4.20 -14.80 2.73
N ALA A 71 -3.74 -14.51 1.52
CA ALA A 71 -2.33 -14.69 1.17
C ALA A 71 -1.42 -13.66 1.86
N LEU A 72 -1.89 -12.42 2.04
CA LEU A 72 -1.14 -11.33 2.67
C LEU A 72 -1.14 -11.36 4.20
N GLN A 73 -2.17 -11.96 4.82
CA GLN A 73 -2.41 -11.89 6.27
C GLN A 73 -1.24 -12.32 7.15
N ARG A 74 -0.33 -13.16 6.62
CA ARG A 74 0.85 -13.64 7.33
C ARG A 74 1.93 -12.57 7.47
N ASP A 75 2.01 -11.68 6.48
CA ASP A 75 3.12 -10.76 6.31
C ASP A 75 2.69 -9.31 6.62
N LEU A 76 1.41 -8.99 6.46
CA LEU A 76 0.87 -7.65 6.69
C LEU A 76 -0.49 -7.71 7.38
N LYS A 77 -0.62 -6.95 8.48
CA LYS A 77 -1.89 -6.76 9.17
C LYS A 77 -2.66 -5.58 8.54
N PRO A 78 -4.00 -5.66 8.45
CA PRO A 78 -4.80 -4.49 8.08
C PRO A 78 -4.62 -3.31 9.06
N PRO A 79 -4.84 -2.05 8.61
CA PRO A 79 -5.29 -1.69 7.27
C PRO A 79 -4.17 -1.57 6.23
N TYR A 80 -4.44 -1.99 5.00
CA TYR A 80 -3.51 -1.86 3.88
C TYR A 80 -4.24 -1.66 2.55
N ARG A 81 -3.56 -1.02 1.60
CA ARG A 81 -3.94 -1.00 0.19
C ARG A 81 -3.14 -2.04 -0.57
N ALA A 82 -3.79 -2.75 -1.48
CA ALA A 82 -3.17 -3.81 -2.26
C ALA A 82 -3.46 -3.67 -3.75
N GLU A 83 -2.51 -4.19 -4.53
CA GLU A 83 -2.57 -4.29 -5.97
C GLU A 83 -2.28 -5.75 -6.37
N ALA A 84 -3.25 -6.40 -6.99
CA ALA A 84 -3.06 -7.68 -7.64
C ALA A 84 -2.82 -7.46 -9.13
N ALA A 85 -1.73 -7.98 -9.68
CA ALA A 85 -1.38 -7.90 -11.08
C ALA A 85 -1.18 -9.31 -11.66
N ARG A 86 -1.90 -9.61 -12.75
CA ARG A 86 -1.83 -10.91 -13.43
C ARG A 86 -0.46 -11.11 -14.05
N GLN A 87 0.17 -12.23 -13.74
CA GLN A 87 1.49 -12.60 -14.26
C GLN A 87 1.36 -13.51 -15.48
N ASP A 88 0.40 -14.43 -15.45
CA ASP A 88 0.06 -15.33 -16.55
C ASP A 88 -1.40 -15.80 -16.42
N GLU A 89 -1.78 -16.83 -17.19
CA GLU A 89 -3.14 -17.36 -17.21
C GLU A 89 -3.65 -17.80 -15.83
N THR A 90 -2.77 -18.23 -14.93
CA THR A 90 -3.12 -18.85 -13.64
C THR A 90 -2.58 -18.12 -12.42
N ARG A 91 -1.63 -17.19 -12.57
CA ARG A 91 -0.94 -16.56 -11.43
C ARG A 91 -1.13 -15.06 -11.37
N TRP A 92 -1.22 -14.58 -10.12
CA TRP A 92 -1.28 -13.18 -9.75
C TRP A 92 -0.16 -12.86 -8.76
N ALA A 93 0.53 -11.75 -8.98
CA ALA A 93 1.37 -11.14 -7.96
C ALA A 93 0.50 -10.15 -7.18
N VAL A 94 0.48 -10.26 -5.85
CA VAL A 94 -0.29 -9.37 -4.98
C VAL A 94 0.71 -8.62 -4.10
N ALA A 95 0.75 -7.31 -4.25
CA ALA A 95 1.61 -6.43 -3.47
C ALA A 95 0.75 -5.53 -2.59
N ALA A 96 1.18 -5.28 -1.36
CA ALA A 96 0.42 -4.48 -0.40
C ALA A 96 1.31 -3.49 0.36
N GLN A 97 0.67 -2.39 0.76
CA GLN A 97 1.28 -1.30 1.51
C GLN A 97 0.36 -0.93 2.70
N ALA A 98 0.92 -0.85 3.90
CA ALA A 98 0.21 -0.39 5.08
C ALA A 98 -0.25 1.06 4.89
N ILE A 99 -1.44 1.39 5.41
CA ILE A 99 -2.00 2.74 5.34
C ILE A 99 -2.46 3.20 6.73
N GLU A 100 -2.49 4.51 6.98
CA GLU A 100 -3.19 5.07 8.15
C GLU A 100 -4.63 5.35 7.71
N VAL A 101 -5.60 4.75 8.41
CA VAL A 101 -7.03 4.98 8.16
C VAL A 101 -7.64 5.67 9.36
N VAL A 102 -8.44 6.71 9.10
CA VAL A 102 -9.22 7.40 10.11
C VAL A 102 -10.69 7.49 9.70
N GLU A 103 -11.55 7.55 10.70
CA GLU A 103 -12.96 7.84 10.52
C GLU A 103 -13.17 9.36 10.60
N LEU A 104 -13.70 9.96 9.53
CA LEU A 104 -14.08 11.37 9.48
C LEU A 104 -15.60 11.54 9.42
N SER A 105 -16.09 12.71 9.82
CA SER A 105 -17.51 13.05 9.67
C SER A 105 -17.97 12.97 8.21
N GLU A 106 -19.23 12.58 7.99
CA GLU A 106 -19.86 12.60 6.66
C GLU A 106 -19.96 14.03 6.08
N GLU A 107 -19.85 15.04 6.95
CA GLU A 107 -19.82 16.44 6.57
C GLU A 107 -18.52 16.87 5.86
N VAL A 108 -17.46 16.04 5.91
CA VAL A 108 -16.23 16.33 5.18
C VAL A 108 -16.51 16.23 3.68
N PRO A 109 -16.37 17.33 2.91
CA PRO A 109 -16.71 17.34 1.50
C PRO A 109 -15.65 16.64 0.65
N GLY A 110 -16.07 16.17 -0.52
CA GLY A 110 -15.18 15.64 -1.55
C GLY A 110 -14.64 14.23 -1.31
N GLY A 111 -13.77 13.79 -2.22
CA GLY A 111 -13.07 12.51 -2.14
C GLY A 111 -11.60 12.66 -1.74
N VAL A 112 -11.04 13.86 -1.92
CA VAL A 112 -9.64 14.16 -1.61
C VAL A 112 -9.57 15.48 -0.86
N VAL A 113 -8.89 15.48 0.28
CA VAL A 113 -8.59 16.69 1.04
C VAL A 113 -7.08 16.81 1.21
N GLU A 114 -6.52 17.94 0.78
CA GLU A 114 -5.13 18.30 1.00
C GLU A 114 -5.05 19.51 1.91
N MET A 115 -4.27 19.40 2.97
CA MET A 115 -4.08 20.46 3.95
C MET A 115 -2.59 20.71 4.14
N THR A 116 -2.18 21.96 3.97
CA THR A 116 -0.83 22.40 4.29
C THR A 116 -0.89 23.30 5.51
N VAL A 117 -0.10 22.99 6.52
CA VAL A 117 0.13 23.83 7.70
C VAL A 117 1.60 24.18 7.76
N ARG A 118 1.91 25.47 7.85
CA ARG A 118 3.28 25.96 7.97
C ARG A 118 3.30 27.24 8.78
N ASP A 119 4.12 27.29 9.82
CA ASP A 119 4.33 28.49 10.65
C ASP A 119 2.99 29.12 11.13
N GLY A 120 1.99 28.28 11.44
CA GLY A 120 0.65 28.71 11.84
C GLY A 120 -0.28 29.16 10.71
N ALA A 121 0.21 29.30 9.48
CA ALA A 121 -0.62 29.50 8.29
C ALA A 121 -1.19 28.18 7.79
N ARG A 122 -2.42 28.21 7.25
CA ARG A 122 -3.10 27.03 6.72
C ARG A 122 -3.67 27.26 5.32
N ALA A 123 -3.61 26.23 4.50
CA ALA A 123 -4.30 26.15 3.22
C ALA A 123 -4.98 24.78 3.10
N VAL A 124 -6.24 24.77 2.67
CA VAL A 124 -7.01 23.55 2.43
C VAL A 124 -7.48 23.53 0.98
N VAL A 125 -7.32 22.39 0.34
CA VAL A 125 -7.77 22.09 -1.01
C VAL A 125 -8.66 20.85 -0.94
N VAL A 126 -9.85 20.92 -1.51
CA VAL A 126 -10.80 19.80 -1.59
C VAL A 126 -11.02 19.50 -3.05
N ASP A 127 -10.76 18.26 -3.47
CA ASP A 127 -10.85 17.81 -4.88
C ASP A 127 -10.14 18.77 -5.87
N GLY A 128 -8.98 19.29 -5.47
CA GLY A 128 -8.19 20.22 -6.28
C GLY A 128 -8.64 21.69 -6.23
N LEU A 129 -9.73 22.01 -5.52
CA LEU A 129 -10.25 23.37 -5.38
C LEU A 129 -9.92 23.97 -4.01
N PRO A 130 -9.41 25.21 -3.95
CA PRO A 130 -9.19 25.90 -2.67
C PRO A 130 -10.49 25.99 -1.86
N SER A 131 -10.40 25.65 -0.58
CA SER A 131 -11.53 25.71 0.35
C SER A 131 -11.18 26.61 1.53
N LEU A 132 -12.17 27.43 1.93
CA LEU A 132 -12.08 28.25 3.13
C LEU A 132 -12.50 27.46 4.40
N GLY A 133 -13.01 26.24 4.23
CA GLY A 133 -13.44 25.38 5.32
C GLY A 133 -12.27 24.80 6.12
N SER A 134 -12.50 24.55 7.41
CA SER A 134 -11.56 23.80 8.27
C SER A 134 -12.03 22.37 8.43
N VAL A 135 -11.16 21.40 8.17
CA VAL A 135 -11.39 20.01 8.60
C VAL A 135 -10.72 19.81 9.96
N ARG A 136 -11.35 20.34 11.02
CA ARG A 136 -10.80 20.34 12.40
C ARG A 136 -10.42 18.95 12.90
N GLU A 137 -11.07 17.92 12.38
CA GLU A 137 -10.77 16.51 12.66
C GLU A 137 -9.36 16.15 12.19
N LEU A 138 -9.00 16.51 10.96
CA LEU A 138 -7.66 16.30 10.38
C LEU A 138 -6.59 17.18 11.05
N GLU A 139 -6.94 18.42 11.41
CA GLU A 139 -6.03 19.31 12.16
C GLU A 139 -5.67 18.70 13.52
N ARG A 140 -6.67 18.21 14.28
CA ARG A 140 -6.43 17.59 15.60
C ARG A 140 -5.65 16.28 15.50
N LEU A 141 -5.79 15.54 14.41
CA LEU A 141 -5.09 14.27 14.18
C LEU A 141 -3.56 14.47 14.14
N VAL A 142 -3.10 15.55 13.52
CA VAL A 142 -1.69 15.74 13.17
C VAL A 142 -1.03 16.92 13.87
N GLY A 143 -1.76 17.99 14.18
CA GLY A 143 -1.22 19.21 14.79
C GLY A 143 -0.64 19.02 16.20
N ARG A 144 -0.79 17.82 16.79
CA ARG A 144 -0.08 17.43 18.03
C ARG A 144 1.28 16.76 17.78
N ARG A 145 1.51 16.27 16.56
CA ARG A 145 2.70 15.52 16.14
C ARG A 145 3.70 16.42 15.41
N PHE A 146 3.23 17.38 14.61
CA PHE A 146 4.05 18.26 13.80
C PHE A 146 3.51 19.69 13.77
N ASP A 147 4.41 20.68 13.88
CA ASP A 147 4.06 22.11 13.78
C ASP A 147 3.89 22.57 12.33
N SER A 148 4.57 21.90 11.38
CA SER A 148 4.46 22.14 9.94
C SER A 148 4.40 20.81 9.19
N TYR A 149 3.42 20.67 8.30
CA TYR A 149 3.15 19.43 7.58
C TYR A 149 2.25 19.64 6.37
N VAL A 150 2.32 18.69 5.44
CA VAL A 150 1.32 18.44 4.41
C VAL A 150 0.56 17.16 4.78
N LEU A 151 -0.75 17.27 4.92
CA LEU A 151 -1.65 16.14 5.07
C LEU A 151 -2.44 15.95 3.77
N ARG A 152 -2.51 14.71 3.31
CA ARG A 152 -3.42 14.29 2.24
C ARG A 152 -4.33 13.20 2.79
N ALA A 153 -5.63 13.45 2.77
CA ALA A 153 -6.67 12.49 3.06
C ALA A 153 -7.40 12.10 1.76
N GLU A 154 -7.66 10.81 1.57
CA GLU A 154 -8.37 10.27 0.42
C GLU A 154 -9.47 9.31 0.91
N ARG A 155 -10.71 9.53 0.49
CA ARG A 155 -11.85 8.72 0.92
C ARG A 155 -11.72 7.32 0.35
N ILE A 156 -11.85 6.32 1.22
CA ILE A 156 -11.89 4.91 0.83
C ILE A 156 -13.34 4.53 0.57
N GLU A 157 -14.18 4.60 1.61
CA GLU A 157 -15.62 4.35 1.52
C GLU A 157 -16.32 5.00 2.71
N GLY A 158 -17.50 5.58 2.49
CA GLY A 158 -18.29 6.19 3.56
C GLY A 158 -17.48 7.20 4.38
N ARG A 159 -17.25 6.86 5.65
CA ARG A 159 -16.48 7.67 6.63
C ARG A 159 -15.02 7.24 6.79
N ALA A 160 -14.57 6.19 6.12
CA ALA A 160 -13.19 5.72 6.16
C ALA A 160 -12.32 6.51 5.16
N TRP A 161 -11.24 7.12 5.67
CA TRP A 161 -10.28 7.89 4.88
C TRP A 161 -8.86 7.39 5.10
N GLU A 162 -8.12 7.17 4.01
CA GLU A 162 -6.67 7.01 4.04
C GLU A 162 -6.03 8.37 4.30
N VAL A 163 -5.13 8.46 5.27
CA VAL A 163 -4.39 9.67 5.59
C VAL A 163 -2.90 9.46 5.40
N ARG A 164 -2.25 10.41 4.75
CA ARG A 164 -0.80 10.49 4.59
C ARG A 164 -0.31 11.84 5.08
N VAL A 165 0.72 11.84 5.91
CA VAL A 165 1.31 13.05 6.50
C VAL A 165 2.78 13.13 6.14
N THR A 166 3.19 14.27 5.59
CA THR A 166 4.58 14.59 5.31
C THR A 166 4.97 15.80 6.16
N PRO A 167 5.86 15.67 7.16
CA PRO A 167 6.38 16.83 7.89
C PRO A 167 7.20 17.73 6.95
N LEU A 168 7.18 19.04 7.21
CA LEU A 168 7.89 20.07 6.44
C LEU A 168 9.14 20.58 7.15
#